data_AF-A0A832A179-F1
#
_entry.id   AF-A0A832A179-F1
#
_cell.length_a   1.000
_cell.length_b   1.000
_cell.length_c   1.000
_cell.angle_alpha   90.00
_cell.angle_beta   90.00
_cell.angle_gamma   90.00
#
_symmetry.space_group_name_H-M   'P 1'
#
loop_
_entity.id
_entity.type
_entity.pdbx_description
1 polymer ?
#
loop_
_entity_poly.entity_id
_entity_poly.type
_entity_poly.pdbx_seq_one_letter_code
_entity_poly.pdbx_strand_id
1 'polypeptide(L)'
;MGAHCGGLWGEHPGGARGGRLGHAKDGAVVTAFFTGKAFSVFITFLAFYAAQRLYLRFRYFWLNPVLLAIVGLMAFLSLSGIRYEDYFQGGQIISFFLGPAVVALGVPLYVQLEEIRKRGRAILVSMAVAAVVGVVSAAGTAALLGASAPVVASIAPKSVTTPIAMGIAEKIGGIPSLTAAIVIATGILGAVIGPGFLRLMGVRNPVAFGLAMGAASHGIGTARAVEEGEAQGAAGGLAICLNGIATALVTPALVKLVMLWAR
;
A
#
# COMPACT_ATOMS: atom_id res chain seq x y z
N MET A 1 -82.58 -19.46 8.45
CA MET A 1 -83.02 -19.34 7.03
C MET A 1 -82.04 -18.36 6.37
N GLY A 2 -81.33 -18.62 5.26
CA GLY A 2 -81.73 -19.26 3.99
C GLY A 2 -82.49 -18.24 3.15
N ALA A 3 -82.18 -17.87 1.91
CA ALA A 3 -81.14 -18.14 0.89
C ALA A 3 -81.49 -17.24 -0.34
N HIS A 4 -80.72 -17.29 -1.46
CA HIS A 4 -80.91 -16.53 -2.74
C HIS A 4 -80.56 -15.02 -2.67
N CYS A 5 -80.06 -14.30 -3.70
CA CYS A 5 -79.53 -14.57 -5.06
C CYS A 5 -78.68 -13.32 -5.50
N GLY A 6 -77.99 -13.22 -6.65
CA GLY A 6 -77.72 -14.14 -7.77
C GLY A 6 -77.53 -13.40 -9.12
N GLY A 7 -76.33 -13.42 -9.73
CA GLY A 7 -75.97 -12.69 -10.98
C GLY A 7 -75.20 -11.37 -10.75
N LEU A 8 -74.49 -10.76 -11.71
CA LEU A 8 -74.22 -11.04 -13.13
C LEU A 8 -72.91 -10.33 -13.60
N TRP A 9 -72.52 -10.48 -14.87
CA TRP A 9 -71.22 -10.06 -15.45
C TRP A 9 -71.11 -8.57 -15.88
N GLY A 10 -69.87 -8.06 -16.00
CA GLY A 10 -69.49 -6.75 -16.56
C GLY A 10 -68.99 -5.77 -15.48
N GLU A 11 -67.88 -5.03 -15.61
CA GLU A 11 -67.06 -4.68 -16.79
C GLU A 11 -65.55 -4.58 -16.46
N HIS A 12 -64.71 -4.73 -17.48
CA HIS A 12 -63.33 -4.20 -17.57
C HIS A 12 -63.34 -3.15 -18.70
N PRO A 13 -62.50 -2.08 -18.72
CA PRO A 13 -61.05 -2.19 -18.52
C PRO A 13 -60.29 -0.97 -17.92
N GLY A 14 -58.97 -1.15 -17.72
CA GLY A 14 -57.97 -0.07 -17.83
C GLY A 14 -57.60 0.69 -16.54
N GLY A 15 -56.32 0.70 -16.16
CA GLY A 15 -55.87 1.44 -14.96
C GLY A 15 -54.43 1.28 -14.49
N ALA A 16 -53.45 1.25 -15.42
CA ALA A 16 -52.02 1.53 -15.20
C ALA A 16 -51.41 1.25 -13.80
N ARG A 17 -51.00 0.01 -13.52
CA ARG A 17 -50.10 -0.30 -12.39
C ARG A 17 -48.95 -1.29 -12.71
N GLY A 18 -48.44 -1.23 -13.94
CA GLY A 18 -47.18 -1.86 -14.34
C GLY A 18 -46.19 -0.80 -14.83
N GLY A 19 -45.02 -0.67 -14.20
CA GLY A 19 -43.97 0.26 -14.65
C GLY A 19 -42.99 0.73 -13.57
N ARG A 20 -43.42 0.85 -12.31
CA ARG A 20 -42.58 1.40 -11.21
C ARG A 20 -41.77 0.37 -10.40
N LEU A 21 -41.62 -0.85 -10.91
CA LEU A 21 -40.86 -1.95 -10.27
C LEU A 21 -39.62 -2.41 -11.07
N GLY A 22 -39.39 -1.87 -12.28
CA GLY A 22 -38.18 -2.12 -13.09
C GLY A 22 -37.01 -1.26 -12.64
N HIS A 23 -37.11 0.07 -12.83
CA HIS A 23 -36.00 1.00 -12.57
C HIS A 23 -35.40 0.96 -11.15
N ALA A 24 -36.18 0.63 -10.12
CA ALA A 24 -35.63 0.45 -8.77
C ALA A 24 -34.72 -0.78 -8.66
N LYS A 25 -35.01 -1.86 -9.41
CA LYS A 25 -34.16 -3.05 -9.50
C LYS A 25 -32.96 -2.79 -10.39
N ASP A 26 -33.13 -2.08 -11.52
CA ASP A 26 -32.02 -1.74 -12.42
C ASP A 26 -30.98 -0.87 -11.69
N GLY A 27 -31.42 0.16 -10.97
CA GLY A 27 -30.55 0.98 -10.12
C GLY A 27 -29.88 0.17 -9.02
N ALA A 28 -30.61 -0.73 -8.34
CA ALA A 28 -30.02 -1.59 -7.31
C ALA A 28 -28.99 -2.59 -7.87
N VAL A 29 -29.21 -3.15 -9.07
CA VAL A 29 -28.27 -4.05 -9.75
C VAL A 29 -27.03 -3.30 -10.23
N VAL A 30 -27.18 -2.09 -10.78
CA VAL A 30 -26.05 -1.25 -11.19
C VAL A 30 -25.20 -0.86 -9.98
N THR A 31 -25.81 -0.38 -8.89
CA THR A 31 -25.09 -0.06 -7.66
C THR A 31 -24.44 -1.32 -7.06
N ALA A 32 -25.13 -2.46 -7.01
CA ALA A 32 -24.56 -3.72 -6.53
C ALA A 32 -23.38 -4.23 -7.39
N PHE A 33 -23.40 -3.98 -8.71
CA PHE A 33 -22.28 -4.29 -9.60
C PHE A 33 -21.05 -3.43 -9.27
N PHE A 34 -21.24 -2.11 -9.10
CA PHE A 34 -20.17 -1.19 -8.68
C PHE A 34 -19.69 -1.42 -7.24
N THR A 35 -20.50 -2.03 -6.37
CA THR A 35 -20.12 -2.47 -5.01
C THR A 35 -19.57 -3.92 -4.99
N GLY A 36 -19.50 -4.60 -6.14
CA GLY A 36 -19.05 -5.98 -6.21
C GLY A 36 -17.55 -6.13 -5.88
N LYS A 37 -17.18 -7.16 -5.10
CA LYS A 37 -15.78 -7.47 -4.79
C LYS A 37 -14.91 -7.62 -6.06
N ALA A 38 -15.47 -8.27 -7.08
CA ALA A 38 -14.83 -8.42 -8.39
C ALA A 38 -14.63 -7.08 -9.11
N PHE A 39 -15.59 -6.15 -9.02
CA PHE A 39 -15.45 -4.81 -9.59
C PHE A 39 -14.34 -4.02 -8.91
N SER A 40 -14.25 -4.03 -7.58
CA SER A 40 -13.19 -3.34 -6.83
C SER A 40 -11.79 -3.87 -7.18
N VAL A 41 -11.65 -5.19 -7.35
CA VAL A 41 -10.39 -5.79 -7.82
C VAL A 41 -10.11 -5.37 -9.27
N PHE A 42 -11.09 -5.47 -10.17
CA PHE A 42 -10.97 -5.10 -11.57
C PHE A 42 -10.57 -3.64 -11.77
N ILE A 43 -11.24 -2.69 -11.10
CA ILE A 43 -10.91 -1.25 -11.22
C ILE A 43 -9.51 -0.95 -10.66
N THR A 44 -9.06 -1.68 -9.63
CA THR A 44 -7.68 -1.55 -9.11
C THR A 44 -6.65 -1.99 -10.15
N PHE A 45 -6.84 -3.17 -10.75
CA PHE A 45 -5.96 -3.67 -11.80
C PHE A 45 -6.00 -2.77 -13.06
N LEU A 46 -7.18 -2.28 -13.46
CA LEU A 46 -7.35 -1.40 -14.60
C LEU A 46 -6.66 -0.04 -14.38
N ALA A 47 -6.83 0.56 -13.20
CA ALA A 47 -6.16 1.81 -12.84
C ALA A 47 -4.63 1.66 -12.82
N PHE A 48 -4.11 0.58 -12.23
CA PHE A 48 -2.67 0.29 -12.22
C PHE A 48 -2.13 0.00 -13.63
N TYR A 49 -2.85 -0.77 -14.46
CA TYR A 49 -2.46 -1.07 -15.83
C TYR A 49 -2.43 0.20 -16.70
N ALA A 50 -3.46 1.05 -16.60
CA ALA A 50 -3.51 2.33 -17.31
C ALA A 50 -2.36 3.26 -16.87
N ALA A 51 -2.13 3.37 -15.56
CA ALA A 51 -1.00 4.11 -15.00
C ALA A 51 0.36 3.58 -15.46
N GLN A 52 0.54 2.27 -15.53
CA GLN A 52 1.76 1.63 -16.03
C GLN A 52 1.98 1.88 -17.52
N ARG A 53 0.93 1.79 -18.35
CA ARG A 53 0.98 2.10 -19.79
C ARG A 53 1.34 3.58 -20.02
N LEU A 54 0.80 4.49 -19.20
CA LEU A 54 1.15 5.91 -19.25
C LEU A 54 2.61 6.15 -18.83
N TYR A 55 3.05 5.55 -17.72
CA TYR A 55 4.44 5.62 -17.27
C TYR A 55 5.42 5.13 -18.35
N LEU A 56 5.16 3.98 -18.96
CA LEU A 56 6.01 3.43 -20.02
C LEU A 56 6.06 4.29 -21.28
N ARG A 57 5.00 5.07 -21.58
CA ARG A 57 4.96 5.94 -22.77
C ARG A 57 5.80 7.21 -22.63
N PHE A 58 5.89 7.76 -21.41
CA PHE A 58 6.50 9.07 -21.14
C PHE A 58 7.79 9.00 -20.31
N ARG A 59 7.92 7.98 -19.44
CA ARG A 59 9.07 7.72 -18.55
C ARG A 59 9.53 8.89 -17.66
N TYR A 60 8.69 9.90 -17.45
CA TYR A 60 8.97 10.96 -16.49
C TYR A 60 8.91 10.44 -15.05
N PHE A 61 9.86 10.88 -14.23
CA PHE A 61 9.99 10.46 -12.83
C PHE A 61 8.67 10.60 -12.03
N TRP A 62 7.96 11.72 -12.19
CA TRP A 62 6.72 12.00 -11.47
C TRP A 62 5.54 11.09 -11.85
N LEU A 63 5.61 10.41 -13.00
CA LEU A 63 4.56 9.49 -13.48
C LEU A 63 4.68 8.09 -12.84
N ASN A 64 5.08 8.00 -11.57
CA ASN A 64 5.19 6.72 -10.88
C ASN A 64 3.84 5.97 -10.96
N PRO A 65 3.79 4.72 -11.47
CA PRO A 65 2.53 4.05 -11.76
C PRO A 65 1.71 3.76 -10.49
N VAL A 66 2.35 3.63 -9.33
CA VAL A 66 1.64 3.48 -8.04
C VAL A 66 0.94 4.79 -7.67
N LEU A 67 1.62 5.93 -7.81
CA LEU A 67 1.04 7.25 -7.50
C LEU A 67 -0.13 7.57 -8.43
N LEU A 68 0.05 7.37 -9.74
CA LEU A 68 -0.99 7.56 -10.75
C LEU A 68 -2.21 6.67 -10.50
N ALA A 69 -2.01 5.39 -10.12
CA ALA A 69 -3.11 4.50 -9.78
C ALA A 69 -3.88 4.96 -8.54
N ILE A 70 -3.17 5.40 -7.49
CA ILE A 70 -3.80 5.92 -6.26
C ILE A 70 -4.61 7.19 -6.56
N VAL A 71 -4.03 8.18 -7.23
CA VAL A 71 -4.73 9.43 -7.59
C VAL A 71 -5.92 9.15 -8.51
N GLY A 72 -5.76 8.25 -9.50
CA GLY A 72 -6.83 7.84 -10.39
C GLY A 72 -7.99 7.15 -9.65
N LEU A 73 -7.70 6.24 -8.71
CA LEU A 73 -8.71 5.59 -7.88
C LEU A 73 -9.39 6.56 -6.91
N MET A 74 -8.64 7.48 -6.28
CA MET A 74 -9.21 8.51 -5.41
C MET A 74 -10.15 9.46 -6.16
N ALA A 75 -9.76 9.87 -7.38
CA ALA A 75 -10.62 10.68 -8.26
C ALA A 75 -11.85 9.87 -8.69
N PHE A 76 -11.68 8.61 -9.11
CA PHE A 76 -12.79 7.75 -9.51
C PHE A 76 -13.81 7.52 -8.38
N LEU A 77 -13.36 7.18 -7.16
CA LEU A 77 -14.25 6.96 -6.01
C LEU A 77 -14.97 8.26 -5.62
N SER A 78 -14.25 9.39 -5.59
CA SER A 78 -14.85 10.72 -5.31
C SER A 78 -15.91 11.13 -6.33
N LEU A 79 -15.67 10.86 -7.62
CA LEU A 79 -16.60 11.21 -8.71
C LEU A 79 -17.79 10.24 -8.85
N SER A 80 -17.61 8.97 -8.49
CA SER A 80 -18.67 7.95 -8.52
C SER A 80 -19.51 7.90 -7.25
N GLY A 81 -19.09 8.55 -6.16
CA GLY A 81 -19.77 8.53 -4.87
C GLY A 81 -19.68 7.20 -4.13
N ILE A 82 -18.84 6.27 -4.58
CA ILE A 82 -18.63 4.96 -3.94
C ILE A 82 -17.83 5.18 -2.65
N ARG A 83 -18.37 4.73 -1.52
CA ARG A 83 -17.68 4.82 -0.22
C ARG A 83 -16.42 3.96 -0.22
N TYR A 84 -15.37 4.41 0.46
CA TYR A 84 -14.11 3.68 0.53
C TYR A 84 -14.28 2.28 1.12
N GLU A 85 -15.16 2.12 2.12
CA GLU A 85 -15.43 0.86 2.80
C GLU A 85 -15.99 -0.19 1.84
N ASP A 86 -16.86 0.23 0.92
CA ASP A 86 -17.52 -0.64 -0.06
C ASP A 86 -16.51 -1.12 -1.12
N TYR A 87 -15.63 -0.22 -1.59
CA TYR A 87 -14.48 -0.58 -2.43
C TYR A 87 -13.50 -1.53 -1.69
N PHE A 88 -13.23 -1.25 -0.42
CA PHE A 88 -12.27 -2.01 0.38
C PHE A 88 -12.73 -3.45 0.64
N GLN A 89 -14.03 -3.76 0.58
CA GLN A 89 -14.53 -5.15 0.63
C GLN A 89 -13.98 -6.05 -0.46
N GLY A 90 -13.70 -5.51 -1.66
CA GLY A 90 -12.96 -6.23 -2.70
C GLY A 90 -11.44 -6.07 -2.57
N GLY A 91 -10.99 -4.92 -2.07
CA GLY A 91 -9.59 -4.67 -1.70
C GLY A 91 -9.01 -5.74 -0.75
N GLN A 92 -9.83 -6.32 0.14
CA GLN A 92 -9.47 -7.46 1.00
C GLN A 92 -8.86 -8.66 0.23
N ILE A 93 -9.28 -8.91 -1.01
CA ILE A 93 -8.70 -9.98 -1.84
C ILE A 93 -7.24 -9.65 -2.19
N ILE A 94 -6.95 -8.38 -2.50
CA ILE A 94 -5.58 -7.90 -2.74
C ILE A 94 -4.79 -7.92 -1.43
N SER A 95 -5.42 -7.56 -0.30
CA SER A 95 -4.81 -7.65 1.04
C SER A 95 -4.41 -9.07 1.42
N PHE A 96 -5.18 -10.10 1.03
CA PHE A 96 -4.80 -11.50 1.23
C PHE A 96 -3.48 -11.86 0.52
N PHE A 97 -3.27 -11.39 -0.71
CA PHE A 97 -2.02 -11.61 -1.45
C PHE A 97 -0.78 -10.93 -0.85
N LEU A 98 -0.94 -10.00 0.10
CA LEU A 98 0.19 -9.38 0.81
C LEU A 98 0.97 -10.44 1.61
N GLY A 99 0.31 -11.45 2.18
CA GLY A 99 0.96 -12.55 2.91
C GLY A 99 1.91 -13.37 2.03
N PRO A 100 1.42 -14.01 0.95
CA PRO A 100 2.26 -14.68 -0.05
C PRO A 100 3.37 -13.79 -0.64
N ALA A 101 3.10 -12.49 -0.85
CA ALA A 101 4.11 -11.55 -1.33
C ALA A 101 5.26 -11.36 -0.33
N VAL A 102 5.01 -11.34 0.98
CA VAL A 102 6.09 -11.32 2.00
C VAL A 102 6.88 -12.62 2.00
N VAL A 103 6.23 -13.78 1.85
CA VAL A 103 6.94 -15.08 1.76
C VAL A 103 7.84 -15.11 0.51
N ALA A 104 7.38 -14.56 -0.62
CA ALA A 104 8.16 -14.46 -1.85
C ALA A 104 9.43 -13.58 -1.71
N LEU A 105 9.50 -12.66 -0.74
CA LEU A 105 10.74 -11.92 -0.41
C LEU A 105 11.86 -12.83 0.14
N GLY A 106 11.57 -14.09 0.48
CA GLY A 106 12.60 -15.09 0.74
C GLY A 106 13.47 -15.41 -0.49
N VAL A 107 12.94 -15.26 -1.72
CA VAL A 107 13.66 -15.54 -2.97
C VAL A 107 14.86 -14.59 -3.19
N PRO A 108 14.71 -13.25 -3.20
CA PRO A 108 15.87 -12.35 -3.32
C PRO A 108 16.85 -12.49 -2.15
N LEU A 109 16.39 -12.83 -0.94
CA LEU A 109 17.29 -13.12 0.18
C LEU A 109 18.14 -14.38 -0.06
N TYR A 110 17.57 -15.41 -0.67
CA TYR A 110 18.27 -16.65 -1.05
C TYR A 110 19.25 -16.43 -2.22
N VAL A 111 18.85 -15.69 -3.25
CA VAL A 111 19.71 -15.41 -4.42
C VAL A 111 20.94 -14.58 -4.03
N GLN A 112 20.80 -13.62 -3.11
CA GLN A 112 21.91 -12.77 -2.63
C GLN A 112 22.68 -13.35 -1.43
N LEU A 113 22.42 -14.61 -1.03
CA LEU A 113 23.00 -15.20 0.18
C LEU A 113 24.53 -15.33 0.14
N GLU A 114 25.14 -15.39 -1.05
CA GLU A 114 26.60 -15.38 -1.21
C GLU A 114 27.21 -14.00 -0.87
N GLU A 115 26.55 -12.90 -1.24
CA GLU A 115 27.03 -11.55 -0.91
C GLU A 115 26.88 -11.27 0.60
N ILE A 116 25.83 -11.82 1.23
CA ILE A 116 25.70 -11.87 2.69
C ILE A 116 26.87 -12.64 3.31
N ARG A 117 27.31 -13.77 2.73
CA ARG A 117 28.48 -14.51 3.27
C ARG A 117 29.78 -13.71 3.13
N LYS A 118 29.98 -13.00 2.02
CA LYS A 118 31.19 -12.19 1.76
C LYS A 118 31.29 -10.94 2.63
N ARG A 119 30.17 -10.24 2.90
CA ARG A 119 30.17 -8.93 3.59
C ARG A 119 29.22 -8.82 4.79
N GLY A 120 28.70 -9.95 5.28
CA GLY A 120 27.53 -10.02 6.15
C GLY A 120 27.57 -9.16 7.41
N ARG A 121 28.72 -9.05 8.08
CA ARG A 121 28.84 -8.18 9.27
C ARG A 121 28.52 -6.72 8.95
N ALA A 122 29.06 -6.17 7.87
CA ALA A 122 28.81 -4.79 7.47
C ALA A 122 27.35 -4.60 7.02
N ILE A 123 26.80 -5.56 6.26
CA ILE A 123 25.41 -5.52 5.81
C ILE A 123 24.45 -5.59 7.01
N LEU A 124 24.58 -6.57 7.90
CA LEU A 124 23.69 -6.73 9.05
C LEU A 124 23.76 -5.54 10.02
N VAL A 125 24.95 -5.01 10.31
CA VAL A 125 25.09 -3.81 11.15
C VAL A 125 24.46 -2.59 10.50
N SER A 126 24.71 -2.33 9.21
CA SER A 126 24.10 -1.20 8.50
C SER A 126 22.57 -1.30 8.41
N MET A 127 22.01 -2.50 8.22
CA MET A 127 20.55 -2.71 8.23
C MET A 127 19.94 -2.55 9.63
N ALA A 128 20.63 -3.00 10.69
CA ALA A 128 20.19 -2.77 12.06
C ALA A 128 20.18 -1.27 12.41
N VAL A 129 21.23 -0.53 12.04
CA VAL A 129 21.30 0.92 12.20
C VAL A 129 20.21 1.62 11.36
N ALA A 130 20.01 1.21 10.11
CA ALA A 130 18.98 1.79 9.24
C ALA A 130 17.55 1.58 9.79
N ALA A 131 17.25 0.40 10.35
CA ALA A 131 15.98 0.13 11.00
C ALA A 131 15.77 1.01 12.24
N VAL A 132 16.76 1.10 13.14
CA VAL A 132 16.67 1.96 14.34
C VAL A 132 16.52 3.43 13.97
N VAL A 133 17.38 3.96 13.09
CA VAL A 133 17.33 5.36 12.64
C VAL A 133 16.02 5.64 11.89
N GLY A 134 15.57 4.73 11.04
CA GLY A 134 14.31 4.85 10.30
C GLY A 134 13.10 4.95 11.22
N VAL A 135 13.00 4.08 12.24
CA VAL A 135 11.91 4.09 13.22
C VAL A 135 12.00 5.31 14.14
N VAL A 136 13.17 5.60 14.72
CA VAL A 136 13.33 6.70 15.68
C VAL A 136 13.12 8.05 15.01
N SER A 137 13.63 8.28 13.80
CA SER A 137 13.36 9.53 13.07
C SER A 137 11.87 9.67 12.74
N ALA A 138 11.22 8.62 12.22
CA ALA A 138 9.82 8.68 11.83
C ALA A 138 8.89 8.88 13.04
N ALA A 139 9.01 8.02 14.05
CA ALA A 139 8.17 8.07 15.25
C ALA A 139 8.50 9.29 16.13
N GLY A 140 9.78 9.63 16.28
CA GLY A 140 10.24 10.75 17.09
C GLY A 140 9.79 12.09 16.51
N THR A 141 9.94 12.32 15.20
CA THR A 141 9.42 13.54 14.56
C THR A 141 7.90 13.60 14.64
N ALA A 142 7.18 12.49 14.45
CA ALA A 142 5.72 12.48 14.60
C ALA A 142 5.28 12.83 16.04
N ALA A 143 5.94 12.26 17.05
CA ALA A 143 5.63 12.54 18.45
C ALA A 143 5.98 13.99 18.85
N LEU A 144 7.11 14.52 18.39
CA LEU A 144 7.51 15.93 18.59
C LEU A 144 6.54 16.94 17.97
N LEU A 145 5.87 16.56 16.87
CA LEU A 145 4.81 17.36 16.24
C LEU A 145 3.43 17.16 16.90
N GLY A 146 3.34 16.46 18.03
CA GLY A 146 2.10 16.24 18.77
C GLY A 146 1.14 15.23 18.13
N ALA A 147 1.63 14.34 17.25
CA ALA A 147 0.79 13.33 16.62
C ALA A 147 0.24 12.31 17.65
N SER A 148 -1.01 11.87 17.46
CA SER A 148 -1.64 10.89 18.35
C SER A 148 -0.94 9.52 18.28
N ALA A 149 -1.04 8.74 19.35
CA ALA A 149 -0.33 7.45 19.42
C ALA A 149 -0.62 6.49 18.24
N PRO A 150 -1.86 6.34 17.74
CA PRO A 150 -2.12 5.54 16.53
C PRO A 150 -1.42 6.08 15.28
N VAL A 151 -1.27 7.40 15.14
CA VAL A 151 -0.57 8.04 14.01
C VAL A 151 0.94 7.82 14.11
N VAL A 152 1.53 8.00 15.29
CA VAL A 152 2.96 7.68 15.55
C VAL A 152 3.25 6.20 15.25
N ALA A 153 2.39 5.29 15.71
CA ALA A 153 2.48 3.86 15.42
C ALA A 153 2.34 3.54 13.92
N SER A 154 1.52 4.30 13.17
CA SER A 154 1.36 4.15 11.72
C SER A 154 2.58 4.66 10.93
N ILE A 155 3.25 5.69 11.43
CA ILE A 155 4.42 6.32 10.79
C ILE A 155 5.70 5.51 11.04
N ALA A 156 5.83 4.88 12.22
CA ALA A 156 7.05 4.23 12.65
C ALA A 156 7.65 3.21 11.64
N PRO A 157 6.89 2.28 11.03
CA PRO A 157 7.45 1.31 10.08
C PRO A 157 7.53 1.83 8.62
N LYS A 158 7.57 3.15 8.37
CA LYS A 158 7.52 3.73 7.00
C LYS A 158 8.60 3.24 6.01
N SER A 159 9.71 2.71 6.51
CA SER A 159 10.91 2.39 5.72
C SER A 159 11.02 0.90 5.31
N VAL A 160 9.92 0.14 5.37
CA VAL A 160 9.84 -1.23 4.84
C VAL A 160 8.70 -1.36 3.83
N THR A 161 8.57 -2.50 3.17
CA THR A 161 7.50 -2.71 2.18
C THR A 161 6.12 -2.68 2.83
N THR A 162 5.12 -2.17 2.10
CA THR A 162 3.74 -1.98 2.56
C THR A 162 3.14 -3.19 3.30
N PRO A 163 3.26 -4.45 2.81
CA PRO A 163 2.81 -5.64 3.56
C PRO A 163 3.39 -5.74 4.98
N ILE A 164 4.71 -5.58 5.09
CA ILE A 164 5.44 -5.73 6.36
C ILE A 164 5.08 -4.57 7.29
N ALA A 165 5.06 -3.34 6.75
CA ALA A 165 4.73 -2.15 7.52
C ALA A 165 3.32 -2.20 8.10
N MET A 166 2.33 -2.60 7.29
CA MET A 166 0.94 -2.78 7.73
C MET A 166 0.82 -3.81 8.86
N GLY A 167 1.46 -4.98 8.71
CA GLY A 167 1.45 -6.03 9.72
C GLY A 167 2.23 -5.69 11.01
N ILE A 168 3.23 -4.80 10.93
CA ILE A 168 3.85 -4.20 12.12
C ILE A 168 2.87 -3.24 12.78
N ALA A 169 2.35 -2.27 12.02
CA ALA A 169 1.47 -1.21 12.52
C ALA A 169 0.24 -1.76 13.25
N GLU A 170 -0.43 -2.75 12.67
CA GLU A 170 -1.58 -3.44 13.28
C GLU A 170 -1.24 -4.00 14.68
N LYS A 171 -0.08 -4.65 14.82
CA LYS A 171 0.39 -5.23 16.09
C LYS A 171 0.81 -4.20 17.15
N ILE A 172 1.03 -2.95 16.77
CA ILE A 172 1.44 -1.86 17.68
C ILE A 172 0.36 -0.78 17.85
N GLY A 173 -0.88 -1.03 17.42
CA GLY A 173 -2.01 -0.11 17.57
C GLY A 173 -2.03 1.05 16.56
N GLY A 174 -1.32 0.90 15.43
CA GLY A 174 -1.38 1.81 14.29
C GLY A 174 -2.56 1.51 13.35
N ILE A 175 -2.67 2.32 12.30
CA ILE A 175 -3.73 2.28 11.29
C ILE A 175 -3.10 1.76 9.98
N PRO A 176 -3.39 0.52 9.53
CA PRO A 176 -2.71 -0.09 8.38
C PRO A 176 -2.90 0.68 7.07
N SER A 177 -4.08 1.24 6.81
CA SER A 177 -4.34 2.05 5.60
C SER A 177 -3.50 3.34 5.55
N LEU A 178 -3.38 4.04 6.68
CA LEU A 178 -2.51 5.21 6.84
C LEU A 178 -1.03 4.82 6.67
N THR A 179 -0.61 3.71 7.28
CA THR A 179 0.73 3.15 7.14
C THR A 179 1.08 2.88 5.67
N ALA A 180 0.16 2.27 4.91
CA ALA A 180 0.36 2.01 3.50
C ALA A 180 0.60 3.29 2.68
N ALA A 181 -0.18 4.35 2.93
CA ALA A 181 -0.01 5.64 2.28
C ALA A 181 1.36 6.29 2.62
N ILE A 182 1.75 6.29 3.90
CA ILE A 182 3.03 6.86 4.37
C ILE A 182 4.22 6.10 3.77
N VAL A 183 4.17 4.76 3.74
CA VAL A 183 5.20 3.91 3.13
C VAL A 183 5.34 4.25 1.65
N ILE A 184 4.24 4.30 0.90
CA ILE A 184 4.28 4.60 -0.55
C ILE A 184 4.84 6.01 -0.80
N ALA A 185 4.40 7.02 -0.03
CA ALA A 185 4.93 8.37 -0.11
C ALA A 185 6.45 8.41 0.21
N THR A 186 6.89 7.71 1.25
CA THR A 186 8.31 7.59 1.63
C THR A 186 9.14 6.94 0.51
N GLY A 187 8.62 5.87 -0.10
CA GLY A 187 9.29 5.16 -1.19
C GLY A 187 9.41 6.01 -2.45
N ILE A 188 8.37 6.77 -2.80
CA ILE A 188 8.41 7.72 -3.92
C ILE A 188 9.42 8.82 -3.64
N LEU A 189 9.31 9.54 -2.50
CA LEU A 189 10.22 10.63 -2.13
C LEU A 189 11.68 10.19 -2.11
N GLY A 190 11.96 9.03 -1.51
CA GLY A 190 13.29 8.44 -1.48
C GLY A 190 13.80 8.01 -2.86
N ALA A 191 12.93 7.54 -3.77
CA ALA A 191 13.31 7.31 -5.16
C ALA A 191 13.59 8.60 -5.96
N VAL A 192 12.92 9.73 -5.64
CA VAL A 192 13.21 11.03 -6.29
C VAL A 192 14.56 11.57 -5.82
N ILE A 193 14.70 11.69 -4.51
CA ILE A 193 15.77 12.48 -3.86
C ILE A 193 17.01 11.62 -3.61
N GLY A 194 16.82 10.33 -3.27
CA GLY A 194 17.86 9.42 -2.81
C GLY A 194 19.07 9.31 -3.75
N PRO A 195 18.92 9.10 -5.07
CA PRO A 195 20.07 9.00 -5.98
C PRO A 195 20.92 10.28 -6.00
N GLY A 196 20.28 11.46 -6.00
CA GLY A 196 20.99 12.74 -5.93
C GLY A 196 21.66 12.97 -4.57
N PHE A 197 20.95 12.67 -3.48
CA PHE A 197 21.45 12.80 -2.12
C PHE A 197 22.65 11.88 -1.84
N LEU A 198 22.60 10.61 -2.25
CA LEU A 198 23.70 9.66 -2.08
C LEU A 198 24.94 10.05 -2.89
N ARG A 199 24.75 10.59 -4.11
CA ARG A 199 25.86 11.14 -4.91
C ARG A 199 26.48 12.38 -4.25
N LEU A 200 25.67 13.29 -3.70
CA LEU A 200 26.12 14.47 -2.96
C LEU A 200 26.91 14.08 -1.69
N MET A 201 26.46 13.04 -0.98
CA MET A 201 27.16 12.46 0.17
C MET A 201 28.40 11.62 -0.22
N GLY A 202 28.77 11.58 -1.50
CA GLY A 202 29.98 10.89 -1.98
C GLY A 202 29.89 9.36 -1.98
N VAL A 203 28.70 8.77 -1.93
CA VAL A 203 28.50 7.31 -1.91
C VAL A 203 28.79 6.72 -3.29
N ARG A 204 30.02 6.24 -3.48
CA ARG A 204 30.52 5.67 -4.75
C ARG A 204 30.39 4.14 -4.84
N ASN A 205 30.21 3.44 -3.72
CA ASN A 205 30.15 1.98 -3.72
C ASN A 205 28.75 1.49 -4.15
N PRO A 206 28.60 0.66 -5.20
CA PRO A 206 27.30 0.20 -5.68
C PRO A 206 26.46 -0.56 -4.64
N VAL A 207 27.10 -1.40 -3.83
CA VAL A 207 26.41 -2.16 -2.78
C VAL A 207 25.91 -1.21 -1.69
N ALA A 208 26.74 -0.26 -1.23
CA ALA A 208 26.32 0.74 -0.24
C ALA A 208 25.17 1.63 -0.76
N PHE A 209 25.22 2.04 -2.03
CA PHE A 209 24.15 2.79 -2.68
C PHE A 209 22.84 1.99 -2.70
N GLY A 210 22.88 0.74 -3.17
CA GLY A 210 21.71 -0.14 -3.22
C GLY A 210 21.13 -0.40 -1.82
N LEU A 211 21.99 -0.71 -0.84
CA LEU A 211 21.58 -0.91 0.55
C LEU A 211 20.88 0.32 1.13
N ALA A 212 21.43 1.52 0.90
CA ALA A 212 20.83 2.77 1.38
C ALA A 212 19.49 3.06 0.70
N MET A 213 19.39 2.90 -0.63
CA MET A 213 18.14 3.11 -1.38
C MET A 213 17.03 2.15 -0.92
N GLY A 214 17.33 0.87 -0.77
CA GLY A 214 16.38 -0.16 -0.34
C GLY A 214 15.99 -0.05 1.14
N ALA A 215 16.91 0.35 2.02
CA ALA A 215 16.60 0.54 3.45
C ALA A 215 15.82 1.83 3.74
N ALA A 216 16.07 2.91 2.99
CA ALA A 216 15.36 4.18 3.17
C ALA A 216 14.01 4.25 2.43
N SER A 217 13.90 3.60 1.27
CA SER A 217 12.80 3.79 0.31
C SER A 217 12.24 2.48 -0.27
N HIS A 218 12.57 1.34 0.36
CA HIS A 218 12.01 0.00 0.10
C HIS A 218 11.97 -0.38 -1.40
N GLY A 219 10.93 -1.11 -1.82
CA GLY A 219 10.77 -1.61 -3.19
C GLY A 219 10.83 -0.53 -4.27
N ILE A 220 10.34 0.68 -3.98
CA ILE A 220 10.34 1.79 -4.94
C ILE A 220 11.76 2.36 -5.10
N GLY A 221 12.50 2.53 -3.99
CA GLY A 221 13.91 2.92 -4.01
C GLY A 221 14.81 1.88 -4.67
N THR A 222 14.58 0.59 -4.42
CA THR A 222 15.29 -0.51 -5.06
C THR A 222 15.01 -0.58 -6.56
N ALA A 223 13.76 -0.39 -7.00
CA ALA A 223 13.44 -0.30 -8.42
C ALA A 223 14.19 0.87 -9.10
N ARG A 224 14.33 2.02 -8.42
CA ARG A 224 15.17 3.11 -8.90
C ARG A 224 16.68 2.77 -8.88
N ALA A 225 17.15 2.01 -7.90
CA ALA A 225 18.54 1.56 -7.82
C ALA A 225 18.91 0.60 -8.97
N VAL A 226 17.98 -0.21 -9.47
CA VAL A 226 18.17 -1.03 -10.69
C VAL A 226 18.51 -0.17 -11.91
N GLU A 227 17.92 1.04 -12.03
CA GLU A 227 18.23 1.98 -13.13
C GLU A 227 19.65 2.57 -13.04
N GLU A 228 20.29 2.49 -11.88
CA GLU A 228 21.67 2.94 -11.64
C GLU A 228 22.69 1.80 -11.86
N GLY A 229 22.26 0.54 -11.78
CA GLY A 229 23.07 -0.64 -12.10
C GLY A 229 22.60 -1.93 -11.41
N GLU A 230 23.02 -3.07 -11.96
CA GLU A 230 22.61 -4.40 -11.48
C GLU A 230 23.05 -4.66 -10.03
N ALA A 231 24.28 -4.27 -9.66
CA ALA A 231 24.80 -4.43 -8.30
C ALA A 231 24.03 -3.58 -7.28
N GLN A 232 23.63 -2.35 -7.65
CA GLN A 232 22.79 -1.48 -6.84
C GLN A 232 21.39 -2.09 -6.68
N GLY A 233 20.80 -2.61 -7.75
CA GLY A 233 19.51 -3.31 -7.73
C GLY A 233 19.52 -4.55 -6.82
N ALA A 234 20.52 -5.42 -6.97
CA ALA A 234 20.70 -6.62 -6.16
C ALA A 234 20.86 -6.30 -4.67
N ALA A 235 21.71 -5.31 -4.34
CA ALA A 235 21.90 -4.85 -2.97
C ALA A 235 20.65 -4.19 -2.37
N GLY A 236 19.88 -3.44 -3.17
CA GLY A 236 18.58 -2.92 -2.76
C GLY A 236 17.53 -4.00 -2.52
N GLY A 237 17.54 -5.07 -3.32
CA GLY A 237 16.69 -6.26 -3.11
C GLY A 237 16.97 -6.92 -1.77
N LEU A 238 18.25 -7.11 -1.46
CA LEU A 238 18.71 -7.63 -0.17
C LEU A 238 18.32 -6.73 1.01
N ALA A 239 18.44 -5.40 0.85
CA ALA A 239 18.07 -4.43 1.89
C ALA A 239 16.59 -4.46 2.24
N ILE A 240 15.69 -4.65 1.28
CA ILE A 240 14.24 -4.79 1.56
C ILE A 240 13.99 -5.91 2.57
N CYS A 241 14.60 -7.07 2.37
CA CYS A 241 14.39 -8.25 3.20
C CYS A 241 15.01 -8.07 4.59
N LEU A 242 16.28 -7.66 4.65
CA LEU A 242 17.00 -7.49 5.92
C LEU A 242 16.45 -6.32 6.75
N ASN A 243 16.17 -5.17 6.13
CA ASN A 243 15.56 -4.03 6.82
C ASN A 243 14.11 -4.34 7.23
N GLY A 244 13.38 -5.14 6.43
CA GLY A 244 12.07 -5.69 6.78
C GLY A 244 12.10 -6.46 8.11
N ILE A 245 13.01 -7.43 8.23
CA ILE A 245 13.20 -8.23 9.45
C ILE A 245 13.67 -7.35 10.62
N ALA A 246 14.70 -6.53 10.41
CA ALA A 246 15.26 -5.68 11.46
C ALA A 246 14.19 -4.71 12.02
N THR A 247 13.46 -4.01 11.14
CA THR A 247 12.37 -3.10 11.52
C THR A 247 11.26 -3.83 12.25
N ALA A 248 10.84 -5.02 11.80
CA ALA A 248 9.81 -5.81 12.48
C ALA A 248 10.19 -6.19 13.92
N LEU A 249 11.47 -6.44 14.18
CA LEU A 249 11.98 -6.75 15.51
C LEU A 249 12.11 -5.50 16.40
N VAL A 250 12.65 -4.39 15.89
CA VAL A 250 12.94 -3.20 16.73
C VAL A 250 11.74 -2.28 16.93
N THR A 251 10.81 -2.18 15.97
CA THR A 251 9.72 -1.18 16.01
C THR A 251 8.84 -1.29 17.27
N PRO A 252 8.38 -2.49 17.71
CA PRO A 252 7.51 -2.60 18.88
C PRO A 252 8.14 -2.12 20.20
N ALA A 253 9.48 -2.18 20.31
CA ALA A 253 10.22 -1.68 21.46
C ALA A 253 10.49 -0.17 21.34
N LEU A 254 10.98 0.27 20.18
CA LEU A 254 11.33 1.67 19.94
C LEU A 254 10.11 2.60 19.98
N VAL A 255 8.96 2.19 19.45
CA VAL A 255 7.73 2.99 19.50
C VAL A 255 7.27 3.21 20.93
N LYS A 256 7.33 2.18 21.78
CA LYS A 256 7.03 2.32 23.22
C LYS A 256 7.98 3.30 23.90
N LEU A 257 9.29 3.22 23.60
CA LEU A 257 10.29 4.13 24.15
C LEU A 257 10.04 5.60 23.73
N VAL A 258 9.77 5.84 22.44
CA VAL A 258 9.46 7.18 21.91
C VAL A 258 8.16 7.73 22.52
N MET A 259 7.12 6.91 22.64
CA MET A 259 5.84 7.31 23.27
C MET A 259 5.93 7.54 24.78
N LEU A 260 6.91 6.95 25.47
CA LEU A 260 7.18 7.23 26.88
C LEU A 260 7.98 8.53 27.05
N TRP A 261 8.90 8.82 26.13
CA TRP A 261 9.72 10.03 26.15
C TRP A 261 8.95 11.30 25.75
N ALA A 262 7.95 11.17 24.87
CA ALA A 262 7.12 12.28 24.40
C ALA A 262 5.89 12.59 25.29
N ARG A 263 5.91 12.15 26.56
CA ARG A 263 4.89 12.42 27.59
C ARG A 263 5.47 13.30 28.69
#